data_AF-A0AA88ILX3-F1
#
_entry.id   AF-A0AA88ILX3-F1
#
_cell.length_a   1.000
_cell.length_b   1.000
_cell.length_c   1.000
_cell.angle_alpha   90.00
_cell.angle_beta   90.00
_cell.angle_gamma   90.00
#
_symmetry.space_group_name_H-M   'P 1'
#
loop_
_entity.id
_entity.type
_entity.pdbx_description
1 polymer ?
#
loop_
_entity_poly.entity_id
_entity_poly.type
_entity_poly.pdbx_seq_one_letter_code
_entity_poly.pdbx_strand_id
1 'polypeptide(L)'
;MVGRGYLKPDLSNLRRDTPKALRRLLEECVNYSRDKRAQFSEILAAVENVSRSLPKIHRSVSEPTLNRTQFQEEMFFGCASPKTPVNSQFGAFPLFVTGGVI
;
A
#
# COMPACT_ATOMS: atom_id res chain seq x y z
N MET A 1 -9.85 -39.07 -2.25
CA MET A 1 -8.65 -38.73 -3.07
C MET A 1 -7.56 -38.08 -2.23
N VAL A 2 -7.85 -37.06 -1.42
CA VAL A 2 -6.85 -36.38 -0.56
C VAL A 2 -6.27 -37.28 0.54
N GLY A 3 -7.13 -38.03 1.24
CA GLY A 3 -6.72 -38.98 2.29
C GLY A 3 -5.97 -40.23 1.82
N ARG A 4 -5.70 -40.36 0.51
CA ARG A 4 -4.80 -41.38 -0.07
C ARG A 4 -3.54 -40.77 -0.69
N GLY A 5 -3.37 -39.45 -0.62
CA GLY A 5 -2.21 -38.74 -1.19
C GLY A 5 -2.27 -38.51 -2.70
N TYR A 6 -3.36 -38.87 -3.38
CA TYR A 6 -3.49 -38.69 -4.84
C TYR A 6 -3.75 -37.24 -5.26
N LEU A 7 -4.36 -36.45 -4.38
CA LEU A 7 -4.62 -35.04 -4.62
C LEU A 7 -3.80 -34.20 -3.64
N LYS A 8 -3.01 -33.27 -4.19
CA LYS A 8 -2.24 -32.27 -3.45
C LYS A 8 -2.51 -30.89 -4.06
N PRO A 9 -2.39 -29.79 -3.30
CA PRO A 9 -2.46 -28.46 -3.89
C PRO A 9 -1.38 -28.28 -4.95
N ASP A 10 -1.76 -27.66 -6.06
CA ASP A 10 -0.81 -27.35 -7.12
C ASP A 10 -0.08 -26.03 -6.82
N LEU A 11 1.23 -26.14 -6.59
CA LEU A 11 2.11 -25.03 -6.26
C LEU A 11 2.66 -24.28 -7.48
N SER A 12 2.24 -24.67 -8.69
CA SER A 12 2.52 -23.92 -9.92
C SER A 12 1.73 -22.61 -9.97
N ASN A 13 0.57 -22.56 -9.30
CA ASN A 13 -0.33 -21.42 -9.25
C ASN A 13 0.06 -20.34 -8.22
N LEU A 14 1.21 -20.49 -7.56
CA LEU A 14 1.72 -19.45 -6.65
C LEU A 14 2.10 -18.19 -7.45
N ARG A 15 1.92 -17.03 -6.81
CA ARG A 15 2.35 -15.75 -7.37
C ARG A 15 3.87 -15.76 -7.59
N ARG A 16 4.34 -15.22 -8.73
CA ARG A 16 5.75 -15.32 -9.16
C ARG A 16 6.74 -14.63 -8.22
N ASP A 17 6.29 -13.63 -7.47
CA ASP A 17 7.06 -12.87 -6.48
C ASP A 17 7.05 -13.52 -5.08
N THR A 18 6.43 -14.68 -4.93
CA THR A 18 6.45 -15.40 -3.64
C THR A 18 7.90 -15.79 -3.30
N PRO A 19 8.41 -15.41 -2.11
CA PRO A 19 9.75 -15.80 -1.68
C PRO A 19 9.94 -17.31 -1.72
N LYS A 20 11.08 -17.78 -2.24
CA LYS A 20 11.40 -19.22 -2.32
C LYS A 20 11.32 -19.92 -0.96
N ALA A 21 11.71 -19.22 0.11
CA ALA A 21 11.61 -19.72 1.48
C ALA A 21 10.16 -19.99 1.89
N LEU A 22 9.22 -19.10 1.52
CA LEU A 22 7.80 -19.27 1.83
C LEU A 22 7.19 -20.43 1.02
N ARG A 23 7.61 -20.60 -0.24
CA ARG A 23 7.19 -21.76 -1.05
C ARG A 23 7.65 -23.09 -0.43
N ARG A 24 8.89 -23.17 0.03
CA ARG A 24 9.43 -24.35 0.71
C ARG A 24 8.68 -24.66 2.00
N LEU A 25 8.42 -23.65 2.83
CA LEU A 25 7.65 -23.80 4.05
C LEU A 25 6.24 -24.35 3.77
N LEU A 26 5.59 -23.87 2.70
CA LEU A 26 4.29 -24.37 2.29
C LEU A 26 4.33 -25.86 1.88
N GLU A 27 5.38 -26.30 1.17
CA GLU A 27 5.58 -27.71 0.80
C GLU A 27 5.71 -28.63 2.02
N GLU A 28 6.44 -28.18 3.04
CA GLU A 28 6.59 -28.89 4.31
C GLU A 28 5.26 -28.95 5.07
N CYS A 29 4.51 -27.86 5.13
CA CYS A 29 3.23 -27.79 5.83
C CYS A 29 2.13 -28.66 5.20
N VAL A 30 2.11 -28.82 3.88
CA VAL A 30 1.09 -29.62 3.17
C VAL A 30 1.55 -31.05 2.89
N ASN A 31 2.61 -31.51 3.56
CA ASN A 31 3.07 -32.88 3.41
C ASN A 31 2.00 -33.89 3.85
N TYR A 32 1.79 -34.92 3.04
CA TYR A 32 0.82 -35.98 3.31
C TYR A 32 1.18 -36.74 4.61
N SER A 33 2.47 -37.03 4.79
CA SER A 33 2.96 -37.66 6.02
C SER A 33 2.95 -36.64 7.15
N ARG A 34 2.25 -36.96 8.25
CA ARG A 34 2.16 -36.11 9.44
C ARG A 34 3.53 -35.79 10.02
N ASP A 35 4.41 -36.78 10.09
CA ASP A 35 5.71 -36.66 10.75
C ASP A 35 6.70 -35.80 9.96
N LYS A 36 6.41 -35.58 8.67
CA LYS A 36 7.19 -34.70 7.80
C LYS A 36 6.70 -33.25 7.80
N ARG A 37 5.57 -32.95 8.47
CA ARG A 37 5.08 -31.57 8.56
C ARG A 37 5.86 -30.80 9.61
N ALA A 38 6.26 -29.59 9.26
CA ALA A 38 6.96 -28.68 10.17
C ALA A 38 6.13 -28.41 11.43
N GLN A 39 6.81 -28.29 12.57
CA GLN A 39 6.17 -27.92 13.84
C GLN A 39 5.81 -26.45 13.83
N PHE A 40 4.77 -26.07 14.58
CA PHE A 40 4.29 -24.69 14.59
C PHE A 40 5.36 -23.67 15.02
N SER A 41 6.23 -24.05 15.96
CA SER A 41 7.37 -23.22 16.38
C SER A 41 8.33 -22.91 15.22
N GLU A 42 8.63 -23.90 14.39
CA GLU A 42 9.49 -23.76 13.20
C GLU A 42 8.81 -22.90 12.14
N ILE A 43 7.50 -23.11 11.93
CA ILE A 43 6.69 -22.32 11.01
C ILE A 43 6.70 -20.85 11.42
N LEU A 44 6.48 -20.54 12.69
CA LEU A 44 6.48 -19.17 13.20
C LEU A 44 7.84 -18.49 12.95
N ALA A 45 8.93 -19.16 13.34
CA ALA A 45 10.27 -18.64 13.13
C ALA A 45 10.57 -18.37 11.64
N ALA A 46 10.18 -19.28 10.76
CA ALA A 46 10.37 -19.12 9.32
C ALA A 46 9.54 -17.95 8.76
N VAL A 47 8.28 -17.81 9.16
CA VAL A 47 7.40 -16.72 8.72
C VAL A 47 7.91 -15.37 9.20
N GLU A 48 8.36 -15.26 10.45
CA GLU A 48 8.94 -14.03 10.98
C GLU A 48 10.19 -13.62 10.21
N ASN A 49 11.07 -14.57 9.91
CA ASN A 49 12.29 -14.31 9.14
C ASN A 49 11.96 -13.79 7.73
N VAL A 50 10.99 -14.41 7.06
CA VAL A 50 10.51 -13.94 5.74
C VAL A 50 9.91 -12.54 5.86
N SER A 51 9.08 -12.28 6.87
CA SER A 51 8.45 -10.97 7.12
C SER A 51 9.48 -9.86 7.35
N ARG A 52 10.55 -10.12 8.09
CA ARG A 52 11.65 -9.16 8.31
C ARG A 52 12.45 -8.88 7.04
N SER A 53 12.60 -9.88 6.17
CA SER A 53 13.35 -9.77 4.91
C SER A 53 12.57 -9.06 3.79
N LEU A 54 11.23 -9.04 3.88
CA LEU A 54 10.39 -8.41 2.87
C LEU A 54 10.48 -6.88 3.00
N PRO A 55 10.61 -6.15 1.88
CA PRO A 55 10.61 -4.70 1.91
C PRO A 55 9.26 -4.22 2.45
N LYS A 56 9.29 -3.56 3.62
CA LYS A 56 8.10 -2.91 4.16
C LYS A 56 7.76 -1.75 3.24
N ILE A 57 6.55 -1.75 2.68
CA ILE A 57 6.06 -0.59 1.93
C ILE A 57 5.96 0.56 2.93
N HIS A 58 6.93 1.48 2.87
CA HIS A 58 6.76 2.76 3.51
C HIS A 58 5.70 3.50 2.69
N ARG A 59 4.58 3.89 3.30
CA ARG A 59 3.67 4.85 2.67
C ARG A 59 4.49 6.08 2.27
N SER A 60 4.12 6.77 1.19
CA SER A 60 4.83 7.96 0.74
C SER A 60 5.16 8.85 1.94
N VAL A 61 6.44 8.90 2.29
CA VAL A 61 6.99 9.93 3.14
C VAL A 61 6.96 11.18 2.28
N SER A 62 5.84 11.90 2.30
CA SER A 62 5.94 13.35 2.19
C SER A 62 7.05 13.76 3.16
N GLU A 63 7.92 14.69 2.76
CA GLU A 63 9.03 15.10 3.62
C GLU A 63 8.52 15.28 5.05
N PRO A 64 9.06 14.54 6.05
CA PRO A 64 8.73 14.82 7.42
C PRO A 64 9.12 16.29 7.59
N THR A 65 8.15 17.16 7.89
CA THR A 65 8.34 18.61 7.94
C THR A 65 9.30 18.95 9.08
N LEU A 66 10.58 18.75 8.80
CA LEU A 66 11.70 18.87 9.71
C LEU A 66 12.28 20.26 9.46
N ASN A 67 11.45 21.28 9.71
CA ASN A 67 11.82 22.68 9.88
C ASN A 67 10.55 23.47 10.25
N ARG A 68 10.11 23.35 11.51
CA ARG A 68 9.30 24.40 12.14
C ARG A 68 10.24 25.55 12.51
N THR A 69 10.75 26.25 11.51
CA THR A 69 11.46 27.51 11.69
C THR A 69 10.94 28.50 10.66
N GLN A 70 9.94 29.27 11.08
CA GLN A 70 9.60 30.61 10.59
C GLN A 70 9.18 30.80 9.11
N PHE A 71 8.90 29.75 8.34
CA PHE A 71 8.40 29.92 6.96
C PHE A 71 6.86 30.04 6.84
N GLN A 72 6.20 30.70 7.80
CA GLN A 72 4.74 30.93 7.73
C GLN A 72 4.37 32.39 7.41
N GLU A 73 5.28 33.35 7.57
CA GLU A 73 4.96 34.75 7.25
C GLU A 73 5.00 35.05 5.74
N GLU A 74 5.85 34.36 4.96
CA GLU A 74 5.98 34.61 3.51
C GLU A 74 4.97 33.84 2.66
N MET A 75 4.48 32.69 3.13
CA MET A 75 3.49 31.87 2.40
C MET A 75 2.06 32.43 2.47
N PHE A 76 1.77 33.38 3.38
CA PHE A 76 0.44 33.98 3.49
C PHE A 76 0.23 35.16 2.52
N PHE A 77 1.29 35.66 1.87
CA PHE A 77 1.23 36.89 1.07
C PHE A 77 1.51 36.72 -0.44
N GLY A 78 1.61 35.51 -0.97
CA GLY A 78 2.11 35.29 -2.34
C GLY A 78 1.31 34.39 -3.27
N CYS A 79 0.11 33.93 -2.90
CA CYS A 79 -0.64 32.98 -3.73
C CYS A 79 -1.93 33.59 -4.31
N ALA A 80 -1.82 34.73 -4.99
CA ALA A 80 -2.81 35.07 -6.00
C ALA A 80 -2.51 34.21 -7.24
N SER A 81 -3.38 33.25 -7.54
CA SER A 81 -3.33 32.51 -8.80
C SER A 81 -3.28 33.52 -9.96
N PRO A 82 -2.42 33.35 -10.97
CA PRO A 82 -2.18 34.38 -12.01
C PRO A 82 -3.41 34.76 -12.85
N LYS A 83 -4.56 34.13 -12.60
CA LYS A 83 -5.82 34.34 -13.31
C LYS A 83 -6.99 34.79 -12.42
N THR A 84 -6.77 35.16 -11.16
CA THR A 84 -7.81 35.85 -10.39
C THR A 84 -7.76 37.36 -10.69
N PRO A 85 -8.75 37.93 -11.38
CA PRO A 85 -8.80 39.37 -11.58
C PRO A 85 -9.02 40.05 -10.22
N VAL A 86 -8.03 40.86 -9.81
CA VAL A 86 -8.08 41.68 -8.59
C VAL A 86 -8.97 42.89 -8.86
N ASN A 87 -10.27 42.67 -9.02
CA ASN A 87 -11.28 43.69 -8.76
C ASN A 87 -12.69 43.07 -8.68
N SER A 88 -13.08 42.62 -7.51
CA SER A 88 -14.49 42.40 -7.16
C SER A 88 -14.68 42.96 -5.76
N GLN A 89 -14.80 44.28 -5.72
CA GLN A 89 -15.48 44.94 -4.61
C GLN A 89 -16.92 44.42 -4.58
N PHE A 90 -17.35 43.95 -3.41
CA PHE A 90 -18.74 43.72 -3.03
C PHE A 90 -19.55 42.68 -3.83
N GLY A 91 -19.93 41.61 -3.12
CA GLY A 91 -21.31 41.12 -3.19
C GLY A 91 -21.54 39.83 -3.97
N ALA A 92 -22.08 38.87 -3.22
CA ALA A 92 -23.07 37.88 -3.65
C ALA A 92 -22.67 36.86 -4.73
N PHE A 93 -22.56 35.61 -4.30
CA PHE A 93 -22.96 34.46 -5.12
C PHE A 93 -24.38 34.71 -5.65
N PRO A 94 -24.64 34.46 -6.94
CA PRO A 94 -25.53 33.34 -7.21
C PRO A 94 -25.13 32.47 -8.41
N LEU A 95 -25.35 31.19 -8.15
CA LEU A 95 -25.70 30.11 -9.05
C LEU A 95 -26.57 30.54 -10.26
N PHE A 96 -26.15 30.11 -11.45
CA PHE A 96 -26.87 29.95 -12.75
C PHE A 96 -27.81 31.06 -13.24
N VAL A 97 -27.56 31.57 -14.46
CA VAL A 97 -28.62 31.82 -15.45
C VAL A 97 -28.11 31.42 -16.84
N THR A 98 -28.95 30.65 -17.50
CA THR A 98 -28.87 30.11 -18.84
C THR A 98 -29.09 31.17 -19.91
N GLY A 99 -28.37 31.07 -21.03
CA GLY A 99 -28.90 31.37 -22.36
C GLY A 99 -28.82 32.81 -22.85
N GLY A 100 -28.29 32.97 -24.07
CA GLY A 100 -28.43 34.19 -24.86
C GLY A 100 -27.34 34.33 -25.90
N VAL A 101 -27.61 33.83 -27.11
CA VAL A 101 -26.79 33.98 -28.32
C VAL A 101 -27.22 35.27 -29.05
N ILE A 102 -26.26 35.85 -29.78
CA ILE A 102 -26.23 37.06 -30.65
C ILE A 102 -26.26 38.43 -29.96
#